data_AF-A0A5K4EVQ1-F1
#
_entry.id   AF-A0A5K4EVQ1-F1
#
_cell.length_a   1.000
_cell.length_b   1.000
_cell.length_c   1.000
_cell.angle_alpha   90.00
_cell.angle_beta   90.00
_cell.angle_gamma   90.00
#
_symmetry.space_group_name_H-M   'P 1'
#
loop_
_entity.id
_entity.type
_entity.pdbx_description
1 polymer ?
#
loop_
_entity_poly.entity_id
_entity_poly.type
_entity_poly.pdbx_seq_one_letter_code
_entity_poly.pdbx_strand_id
1 'polypeptide(L)'
;MDMDIHLKPLHFKMIEIANFRVGAMSVRKCQLSTIADSVLILNWVGSSSASQYVKELKDSTWLNANKVFQYCRESLPEHVEWLRSWLSCLDELCIVVGEHFPYGLTWNKNGPKLPLPTAEIRPVQCLQEGRTNTHGRTSKKVFHPKLSVQSQPDPVDVTKLFAEIASVHKNLRHVSVPDIL
;
A
#
# COMPACT_ATOMS: atom_id res chain seq x y z
N MET A 1 -22.30 8.51 10.77
CA MET A 1 -21.79 7.33 10.05
C MET A 1 -20.50 6.94 10.74
N ASP A 2 -20.37 5.69 11.19
CA ASP A 2 -19.11 5.23 11.77
C ASP A 2 -18.11 5.05 10.63
N MET A 3 -17.22 6.01 10.43
CA MET A 3 -16.24 5.97 9.33
C MET A 3 -15.18 4.88 9.55
N ASP A 4 -14.95 4.49 10.82
CA ASP A 4 -13.91 3.53 11.17
C ASP A 4 -14.19 2.17 10.52
N ILE A 5 -15.44 1.69 10.58
CA ILE A 5 -15.80 0.40 9.98
C ILE A 5 -15.57 0.34 8.47
N HIS A 6 -15.78 1.47 7.77
CA HIS A 6 -15.62 1.55 6.32
C HIS A 6 -14.16 1.73 5.89
N LEU A 7 -13.28 2.21 6.77
CA LEU A 7 -11.84 2.38 6.50
C LEU A 7 -11.01 1.14 6.87
N LYS A 8 -11.54 0.21 7.68
CA LYS A 8 -10.87 -1.06 8.01
C LYS A 8 -10.25 -1.80 6.81
N PRO A 9 -10.94 -1.96 5.66
CA PRO A 9 -10.35 -2.56 4.46
C PRO A 9 -9.04 -1.89 4.02
N LEU A 10 -9.04 -0.55 3.99
CA LEU A 10 -7.88 0.25 3.61
C LEU A 10 -6.75 0.10 4.63
N HIS A 11 -7.08 0.19 5.93
CA HIS A 11 -6.11 0.02 7.02
C HIS A 11 -5.41 -1.33 6.95
N PHE A 12 -6.14 -2.42 6.74
CA PHE A 12 -5.56 -3.75 6.62
C PHE A 12 -4.64 -3.88 5.40
N LYS A 13 -5.02 -3.30 4.26
CA LYS A 13 -4.17 -3.28 3.08
C LYS A 13 -2.89 -2.47 3.27
N MET A 14 -2.96 -1.33 3.95
CA MET A 14 -1.76 -0.55 4.29
C MET A 14 -0.80 -1.35 5.19
N ILE A 15 -1.33 -2.05 6.20
CA ILE A 15 -0.52 -2.91 7.08
C ILE A 15 0.13 -4.05 6.29
N GLU A 16 -0.60 -4.68 5.38
CA GLU A 16 -0.09 -5.73 4.50
C GLU A 16 1.08 -5.21 3.64
N ILE A 17 0.91 -4.05 3.01
CA ILE A 17 1.97 -3.41 2.20
C ILE A 17 3.18 -3.06 3.07
N ALA A 18 2.97 -2.47 4.24
CA ALA A 18 4.05 -2.09 5.16
C ALA A 18 4.87 -3.31 5.61
N ASN A 19 4.20 -4.45 5.84
CA ASN A 19 4.83 -5.69 6.28
C ASN A 19 5.46 -6.51 5.15
N PHE A 20 5.08 -6.27 3.89
CA PHE A 20 5.60 -7.00 2.73
C PHE A 20 7.13 -6.95 2.61
N ARG A 21 7.76 -5.87 3.11
CA ARG A 21 9.22 -5.70 3.08
C ARG A 21 10.00 -6.76 3.87
N VAL A 22 9.39 -7.40 4.88
CA VAL A 22 10.08 -8.29 5.84
C VAL A 22 10.61 -9.57 5.18
N GLY A 23 10.05 -10.00 4.04
CA GLY A 23 10.52 -11.16 3.27
C GLY A 23 11.40 -10.83 2.06
N ALA A 24 11.57 -9.56 1.71
CA ALA A 24 12.29 -9.18 0.51
C ALA A 24 13.81 -9.32 0.72
N MET A 25 14.43 -10.39 0.21
CA MET A 25 15.89 -10.55 0.18
C MET A 25 16.55 -9.95 -1.08
N SER A 26 15.76 -9.36 -1.99
CA SER A 26 16.15 -9.05 -3.38
C SER A 26 16.70 -7.64 -3.63
N VAL A 27 17.16 -7.41 -4.86
CA VAL A 27 17.57 -6.10 -5.43
C VAL A 27 16.47 -5.01 -5.33
N ARG A 28 15.21 -5.40 -5.09
CA ARG A 28 14.06 -4.47 -4.97
C ARG A 28 13.80 -3.99 -3.54
N LYS A 29 14.62 -4.38 -2.56
CA LYS A 29 14.48 -3.97 -1.15
C LYS A 29 14.25 -2.48 -0.98
N CYS A 30 15.05 -1.65 -1.63
CA CYS A 30 14.99 -0.21 -1.42
C CYS A 30 13.66 0.39 -1.89
N GLN A 31 13.16 -0.04 -3.05
CA GLN A 31 11.87 0.38 -3.60
C GLN A 31 10.70 -0.05 -2.71
N LEU A 32 10.72 -1.32 -2.27
CA LEU A 32 9.69 -1.88 -1.40
C LEU A 32 9.68 -1.20 -0.03
N SER A 33 10.85 -0.89 0.53
CA SER A 33 10.96 -0.12 1.77
C SER A 33 10.40 1.29 1.62
N THR A 34 10.70 1.99 0.52
CA THR A 34 10.15 3.33 0.27
C THR A 34 8.62 3.32 0.16
N ILE A 35 8.01 2.33 -0.52
CA ILE A 35 6.54 2.19 -0.50
C ILE A 35 6.05 1.90 0.91
N ALA A 36 6.63 0.92 1.59
CA ALA A 36 6.19 0.49 2.91
C ALA A 36 6.20 1.63 3.93
N ASP A 37 7.20 2.52 3.87
CA ASP A 37 7.30 3.69 4.74
C ASP A 37 6.35 4.83 4.35
N SER A 38 5.93 4.90 3.08
CA SER A 38 5.08 5.98 2.55
C SER A 38 3.60 5.63 2.47
N VAL A 39 3.23 4.35 2.54
CA VAL A 39 1.85 3.86 2.31
C VAL A 39 0.81 4.47 3.25
N LEU A 40 1.23 4.91 4.44
CA LEU A 40 0.38 5.59 5.41
C LEU A 40 -0.27 6.86 4.84
N ILE A 41 0.30 7.46 3.77
CA ILE A 41 -0.26 8.64 3.11
C ILE A 41 -1.70 8.43 2.65
N LEU A 42 -2.10 7.19 2.32
CA LEU A 42 -3.46 6.85 1.91
C LEU A 42 -4.51 7.05 3.01
N ASN A 43 -4.08 7.14 4.28
CA ASN A 43 -4.97 7.39 5.41
C ASN A 43 -5.49 8.84 5.49
N TRP A 44 -5.10 9.71 4.55
CA TRP A 44 -5.57 11.10 4.47
C TRP A 44 -7.10 11.22 4.43
N VAL A 45 -7.80 10.21 3.89
CA VAL A 45 -9.26 10.15 3.79
C VAL A 45 -9.97 10.21 5.15
N GLY A 46 -9.29 9.83 6.23
CA GLY A 46 -9.79 9.89 7.61
C GLY A 46 -9.32 11.12 8.38
N SER A 47 -8.49 11.99 7.78
CA SER A 47 -7.90 13.16 8.44
C SER A 47 -8.72 14.42 8.17
N SER A 48 -8.99 15.20 9.22
CA SER A 48 -9.59 16.55 9.11
C SER A 48 -8.61 17.63 8.64
N SER A 49 -7.31 17.31 8.59
CA SER A 49 -6.25 18.18 8.09
C SER A 49 -5.53 17.50 6.92
N ALA A 50 -6.29 17.03 5.94
CA ALA A 50 -5.78 16.14 4.89
C ALA A 50 -4.64 16.75 4.07
N SER A 51 -4.71 18.03 3.68
CA SER A 51 -3.64 18.69 2.91
C SER A 51 -2.31 18.74 3.66
N GLN A 52 -2.34 19.12 4.94
CA GLN A 52 -1.15 19.12 5.79
C GLN A 52 -0.62 17.69 5.99
N TYR A 53 -1.52 16.73 6.22
CA TYR A 53 -1.19 15.32 6.43
C TYR A 53 -0.43 14.71 5.25
N VAL A 54 -0.94 14.88 4.02
CA VAL A 54 -0.28 14.33 2.83
C VAL A 54 1.07 15.00 2.57
N LYS A 55 1.18 16.30 2.85
CA LYS A 55 2.44 17.05 2.69
C LYS A 55 3.52 16.54 3.64
N GLU A 56 3.21 16.35 4.91
CA GLU A 56 4.16 15.83 5.90
C GLU A 56 4.67 14.44 5.55
N LEU A 57 3.78 13.54 5.12
CA LEU A 57 4.17 12.19 4.72
C LEU A 57 4.95 12.18 3.40
N LYS A 58 4.62 13.05 2.46
CA LYS A 58 5.40 13.22 1.23
C LYS A 58 6.82 13.69 1.55
N ASP A 59 6.97 14.72 2.38
CA ASP A 59 8.29 15.28 2.73
C ASP A 59 9.15 14.23 3.46
N SER A 60 8.55 13.46 4.38
CA SER A 60 9.19 12.31 5.03
C SER A 60 9.62 11.23 4.02
N THR A 61 8.75 10.93 3.05
CA THR A 61 9.05 9.95 1.99
C THR A 61 10.22 10.40 1.12
N TRP A 62 10.24 11.69 0.74
CA TRP A 62 11.34 12.28 -0.03
C TRP A 62 12.68 12.20 0.72
N LEU A 63 12.68 12.47 2.04
CA LEU A 63 13.86 12.34 2.87
C LEU A 63 14.41 10.91 2.88
N ASN A 64 13.54 9.91 2.94
CA ASN A 64 13.95 8.51 2.86
C ASN A 64 14.40 8.11 1.44
N ALA A 65 13.72 8.58 0.40
CA ALA A 65 14.11 8.34 -0.99
C ALA A 65 15.50 8.91 -1.31
N ASN A 66 15.89 10.06 -0.74
CA ASN A 66 17.23 10.63 -0.89
C ASN A 66 18.34 9.68 -0.42
N LYS A 67 18.11 8.94 0.68
CA LYS A 67 19.06 7.91 1.17
C LYS A 67 19.18 6.75 0.18
N VAL A 68 18.04 6.34 -0.39
CA VAL A 68 17.99 5.27 -1.40
C VAL A 68 18.68 5.71 -2.69
N PHE A 69 18.46 6.93 -3.16
CA PHE A 69 19.14 7.46 -4.33
C PHE A 69 20.66 7.46 -4.18
N GLN A 70 21.18 7.79 -2.98
CA GLN A 70 22.62 7.69 -2.73
C GLN A 70 23.13 6.25 -2.86
N TYR A 71 22.36 5.25 -2.39
CA TYR A 71 22.71 3.84 -2.49
C TYR A 71 22.63 3.27 -3.92
N CYS A 72 21.68 3.75 -4.73
CA CYS A 72 21.42 3.22 -6.08
C CYS A 72 22.20 3.92 -7.22
N ARG A 73 22.88 5.04 -6.94
CA ARG A 73 23.46 5.96 -7.94
C ARG A 73 24.45 5.33 -8.92
N GLU A 74 25.23 4.33 -8.48
CA GLU A 74 26.33 3.78 -9.28
C GLU A 74 25.97 2.48 -10.01
N SER A 75 24.93 1.78 -9.59
CA SER A 75 24.71 0.37 -9.97
C SER A 75 23.30 0.04 -10.44
N LEU A 76 22.29 0.90 -10.21
CA LEU A 76 20.88 0.54 -10.36
C LEU A 76 20.00 1.67 -10.93
N PRO A 77 20.23 2.11 -12.20
CA PRO A 77 19.52 3.25 -12.80
C PRO A 77 18.00 3.05 -12.94
N GLU A 78 17.56 1.84 -13.30
CA GLU A 78 16.12 1.52 -13.41
C GLU A 78 15.38 1.68 -12.08
N HIS A 79 16.06 1.41 -10.96
CA HIS A 79 15.47 1.55 -9.64
C HIS A 79 15.26 3.01 -9.25
N VAL A 80 16.18 3.88 -9.66
CA VAL A 80 16.07 5.33 -9.47
C VAL A 80 14.88 5.88 -10.24
N GLU A 81 14.72 5.45 -11.50
CA GLU A 81 13.62 5.96 -12.34
C GLU A 81 12.24 5.51 -11.84
N TRP A 82 12.14 4.26 -11.38
CA TRP A 82 10.95 3.77 -10.73
C TRP A 82 10.61 4.56 -9.45
N LEU A 83 11.63 4.89 -8.63
CA LEU A 83 11.42 5.69 -7.42
C LEU A 83 10.95 7.11 -7.73
N ARG A 84 11.51 7.74 -8.77
CA ARG A 84 11.01 9.05 -9.24
C ARG A 84 9.56 8.99 -9.67
N SER A 85 9.18 7.93 -10.38
CA SER A 85 7.78 7.71 -10.79
C SER A 85 6.86 7.62 -9.57
N TRP A 86 7.25 6.86 -8.54
CA TRP A 86 6.49 6.79 -7.28
C TRP A 86 6.38 8.14 -6.58
N LEU A 87 7.48 8.89 -6.45
CA LEU A 87 7.49 10.22 -5.83
C LEU A 87 6.58 11.19 -6.59
N SER A 88 6.58 11.15 -7.92
CA SER A 88 5.69 11.95 -8.75
C SER A 88 4.21 11.63 -8.47
N CYS A 89 3.85 10.37 -8.24
CA CYS A 89 2.48 10.04 -7.82
C CYS A 89 2.11 10.67 -6.47
N LEU A 90 3.06 10.77 -5.53
CA LEU A 90 2.81 11.41 -4.24
C LEU A 90 2.70 12.94 -4.37
N ASP A 91 3.47 13.54 -5.27
CA ASP A 91 3.35 14.97 -5.61
C ASP A 91 1.96 15.28 -6.18
N GLU A 92 1.48 14.49 -7.15
CA GLU A 92 0.12 14.63 -7.72
C GLU A 92 -0.97 14.41 -6.67
N LEU A 93 -0.79 13.44 -5.76
CA LEU A 93 -1.73 13.24 -4.65
C LEU A 93 -1.81 14.48 -3.76
N CYS A 94 -0.68 15.12 -3.44
CA CYS A 94 -0.66 16.36 -2.67
C CYS A 94 -1.40 17.49 -3.38
N ILE A 95 -1.28 17.60 -4.71
CA ILE A 95 -2.01 18.59 -5.51
C ILE A 95 -3.51 18.33 -5.42
N VAL A 96 -3.96 17.11 -5.74
CA VAL A 96 -5.39 16.74 -5.71
C VAL A 96 -6.01 16.99 -4.34
N VAL A 97 -5.36 16.53 -3.27
CA VAL A 97 -5.87 16.70 -1.90
C VAL A 97 -5.82 18.16 -1.47
N GLY A 98 -4.78 18.90 -1.83
CA GLY A 98 -4.65 20.32 -1.51
C GLY A 98 -5.72 21.17 -2.17
N GLU A 99 -6.03 20.89 -3.44
CA GLU A 99 -7.01 21.66 -4.23
C GLU A 99 -8.46 21.31 -3.88
N HIS A 100 -8.76 20.02 -3.66
CA HIS A 100 -10.16 19.55 -3.57
C HIS A 100 -10.57 19.17 -2.15
N PHE A 101 -9.63 18.76 -1.30
CA PHE A 101 -9.92 18.21 0.04
C PHE A 101 -9.02 18.80 1.14
N PRO A 102 -8.80 20.13 1.21
CA PRO A 102 -7.82 20.70 2.14
C PRO A 102 -8.10 20.37 3.62
N TYR A 103 -9.38 20.26 3.98
CA TYR A 103 -9.87 19.98 5.34
C TYR A 103 -10.45 18.56 5.50
N GLY A 104 -10.03 17.63 4.63
CA GLY A 104 -10.50 16.26 4.64
C GLY A 104 -11.70 15.99 3.73
N LEU A 105 -12.06 14.72 3.62
CA LEU A 105 -13.14 14.28 2.75
C LEU A 105 -14.51 14.68 3.32
N THR A 106 -15.33 15.36 2.51
CA THR A 106 -16.69 15.72 2.90
C THR A 106 -17.66 14.64 2.41
N TRP A 107 -18.30 13.95 3.36
CA TRP A 107 -19.29 12.92 3.06
C TRP A 107 -20.69 13.53 2.91
N ASN A 108 -21.43 13.11 1.89
CA ASN A 108 -22.81 13.55 1.69
C ASN A 108 -23.70 12.97 2.82
N LYS A 109 -24.21 13.86 3.69
CA LYS A 109 -25.07 13.50 4.83
C LYS A 109 -26.43 12.95 4.41
N ASN A 110 -26.90 13.31 3.22
CA ASN A 110 -28.16 12.88 2.64
C ASN A 110 -27.98 11.72 1.64
N GLY A 111 -26.75 11.26 1.45
CA GLY A 111 -26.45 10.14 0.58
C GLY A 111 -27.04 8.81 1.09
N PRO A 112 -27.15 7.80 0.21
CA PRO A 112 -27.53 6.47 0.61
C PRO A 112 -26.57 5.95 1.68
N LYS A 113 -27.12 5.24 2.68
CA LYS A 113 -26.28 4.59 3.70
C LYS A 113 -25.37 3.58 3.00
N LEU A 114 -24.07 3.67 3.29
CA LEU A 114 -23.11 2.69 2.80
C LEU A 114 -23.51 1.30 3.33
N PRO A 115 -23.55 0.28 2.46
CA PRO A 115 -23.75 -1.09 2.93
C PRO A 115 -22.61 -1.46 3.87
N LEU A 116 -22.92 -2.22 4.92
CA LEU A 116 -21.89 -2.76 5.80
C LEU A 116 -20.91 -3.58 4.97
N PRO A 117 -19.59 -3.46 5.21
CA PRO A 117 -18.61 -4.29 4.54
C PRO A 117 -18.99 -5.77 4.71
N THR A 118 -19.42 -6.41 3.62
CA THR A 118 -19.99 -7.77 3.66
C THR A 118 -18.90 -8.84 3.67
N ALA A 119 -17.67 -8.47 3.31
CA ALA A 119 -16.51 -9.33 3.39
C ALA A 119 -15.82 -9.17 4.74
N GLU A 120 -15.64 -10.26 5.48
CA GLU A 120 -14.69 -10.30 6.59
C GLU A 120 -13.27 -10.18 6.04
N ILE A 121 -12.76 -8.95 5.96
CA ILE A 121 -11.37 -8.73 5.59
C ILE A 121 -10.54 -9.00 6.83
N ARG A 122 -9.87 -10.15 6.87
CA ARG A 122 -8.91 -10.46 7.92
C ARG A 122 -7.57 -9.82 7.55
N PRO A 123 -6.79 -9.29 8.51
CA PRO A 123 -5.40 -8.96 8.26
C PRO A 123 -4.73 -10.22 7.69
N VAL A 124 -4.18 -10.13 6.47
CA VAL A 124 -3.38 -11.22 5.91
C VAL A 124 -2.20 -11.41 6.86
N GLN A 125 -2.19 -12.53 7.59
CA GLN A 125 -1.04 -12.90 8.40
C GLN A 125 0.16 -12.99 7.46
N CYS A 126 1.20 -12.20 7.71
CA CYS A 126 2.50 -12.42 7.08
C CYS A 126 2.85 -13.89 7.24
N LEU A 127 3.31 -14.54 6.17
CA LEU A 127 3.92 -15.87 6.20
C LEU A 127 4.90 -15.95 7.38
N GLN A 128 4.44 -16.47 8.51
CA GLN A 128 5.30 -16.90 9.58
C GLN A 128 5.82 -18.26 9.12
N GLU A 129 7.03 -18.29 8.58
CA GLU A 129 7.80 -19.53 8.63
C GLU A 129 7.86 -19.96 10.10
N GLY A 130 7.19 -21.08 10.39
CA GLY A 130 6.99 -21.57 11.74
C GLY A 130 8.31 -21.70 12.50
N ARG A 131 8.57 -20.78 13.43
CA ARG A 131 9.56 -20.97 14.49
C ARG A 131 8.84 -21.46 15.75
N THR A 132 8.60 -22.76 15.81
CA THR A 132 8.36 -23.43 17.09
C THR A 132 9.71 -23.66 17.77
N ASN A 133 10.09 -22.75 18.68
CA ASN A 133 11.17 -22.98 19.62
C ASN A 133 10.64 -23.84 20.78
N THR A 134 10.81 -25.15 20.72
CA THR A 134 10.81 -26.00 21.92
C THR A 134 12.26 -26.22 22.37
N HIS A 135 12.58 -25.77 23.58
CA HIS A 135 13.83 -26.12 24.25
C HIS A 135 13.83 -27.62 24.54
N GLY A 136 14.61 -28.37 23.76
CA GLY A 136 14.87 -29.79 23.94
C GLY A 136 16.27 -30.14 23.43
N ARG A 137 17.20 -30.24 24.37
CA ARG A 137 18.63 -30.53 24.20
C ARG A 137 18.83 -31.92 23.54
N THR A 138 19.50 -31.97 22.38
CA THR A 138 20.62 -32.88 21.98
C THR A 138 20.57 -33.42 20.54
N SER A 139 21.76 -33.40 19.94
CA SER A 139 22.31 -34.26 18.88
C SER A 139 22.08 -33.90 17.41
N LYS A 140 23.23 -33.62 16.76
CA LYS A 140 23.43 -33.32 15.34
C LYS A 140 23.11 -34.54 14.47
N LYS A 141 22.27 -34.38 13.45
CA LYS A 141 22.37 -35.12 12.18
C LYS A 141 22.02 -34.17 11.03
N VAL A 142 22.96 -34.02 10.11
CA VAL A 142 22.78 -33.35 8.82
C VAL A 142 21.76 -34.16 8.04
N PHE A 143 20.59 -33.57 7.79
CA PHE A 143 19.58 -34.09 6.88
C PHE A 143 19.54 -33.15 5.68
N HIS A 144 19.79 -33.67 4.49
CA HIS A 144 19.51 -32.96 3.25
C HIS A 144 18.01 -33.11 2.96
N PRO A 145 17.20 -32.04 2.95
CA PRO A 145 15.83 -32.13 2.49
C PRO A 145 15.82 -32.06 0.96
N LYS A 146 15.28 -33.10 0.32
CA LYS A 146 14.94 -33.06 -1.11
C LYS A 146 13.93 -31.93 -1.36
N LEU A 147 14.24 -31.02 -2.27
CA LEU A 147 13.24 -30.09 -2.81
C LEU A 147 12.19 -30.91 -3.58
N SER A 148 10.99 -31.02 -3.01
CA SER A 148 9.78 -31.26 -3.80
C SER A 148 9.42 -29.93 -4.45
N VAL A 149 9.36 -29.91 -5.78
CA VAL A 149 8.88 -28.77 -6.57
C VAL A 149 7.40 -28.57 -6.24
N GLN A 150 7.12 -27.62 -5.36
CA GLN A 150 5.77 -27.10 -5.16
C GLN A 150 5.54 -26.03 -6.22
N SER A 151 4.49 -26.22 -7.00
CA SER A 151 4.03 -25.39 -8.12
C SER A 151 4.01 -23.89 -7.79
N GLN A 152 4.51 -23.11 -8.75
CA GLN A 152 4.42 -21.65 -8.79
C GLN A 152 2.99 -21.16 -8.49
N PRO A 153 2.79 -20.08 -7.70
CA PRO A 153 1.52 -19.38 -7.68
C PRO A 153 1.30 -18.71 -9.05
N ASP A 154 0.08 -18.82 -9.59
CA ASP A 154 -0.26 -18.27 -10.90
C ASP A 154 0.12 -16.78 -10.99
N PRO A 155 0.65 -16.31 -12.13
CA PRO A 155 1.00 -14.91 -12.31
C PRO A 155 -0.27 -14.06 -12.19
N VAL A 156 -0.26 -13.13 -11.24
CA VAL A 156 -1.32 -12.12 -11.11
C VAL A 156 -1.37 -11.35 -12.43
N ASP A 157 -2.45 -11.54 -13.18
CA ASP A 157 -2.68 -10.87 -14.45
C ASP A 157 -2.96 -9.38 -14.20
N VAL A 158 -1.88 -8.61 -14.20
CA VAL A 158 -1.88 -7.15 -14.06
C VAL A 158 -2.81 -6.49 -15.07
N THR A 159 -2.98 -7.08 -16.26
CA THR A 159 -3.89 -6.61 -17.31
C THR A 159 -5.34 -6.64 -16.84
N LYS A 160 -5.73 -7.70 -16.13
CA LYS A 160 -7.06 -7.84 -15.55
C LYS A 160 -7.31 -6.80 -14.47
N LEU A 161 -6.30 -6.55 -13.61
CA LEU A 161 -6.39 -5.53 -12.56
C LEU A 161 -6.56 -4.13 -13.15
N PHE A 162 -5.78 -3.77 -14.17
CA PHE A 162 -5.92 -2.46 -14.83
C PHE A 162 -7.25 -2.33 -15.58
N ALA A 163 -7.76 -3.40 -16.18
CA ALA A 163 -9.08 -3.42 -16.82
C ALA A 163 -10.21 -3.23 -15.80
N GLU A 164 -10.08 -3.82 -14.61
CA GLU A 164 -11.05 -3.70 -13.52
C GLU A 164 -11.07 -2.28 -12.95
N ILE A 165 -9.89 -1.67 -12.72
CA ILE A 165 -9.76 -0.26 -12.31
C ILE A 165 -10.36 0.68 -13.37
N ALA A 166 -10.09 0.45 -14.66
CA ALA A 166 -10.64 1.25 -15.74
C ALA A 166 -12.17 1.10 -15.86
N SER A 167 -12.71 -0.08 -15.57
CA SER A 167 -14.15 -0.36 -15.51
C SER A 167 -14.84 0.39 -14.36
N VAL A 168 -14.23 0.37 -13.16
CA VAL A 168 -14.72 1.13 -12.00
C VAL A 168 -14.72 2.63 -12.31
N HIS A 169 -13.69 3.16 -12.98
CA HIS A 169 -13.62 4.56 -13.39
C HIS A 169 -14.74 4.95 -14.39
N LYS A 170 -15.21 4.01 -15.24
CA LYS A 170 -16.37 4.26 -16.13
C LYS A 170 -17.69 4.36 -15.36
N ASN A 171 -17.88 3.56 -14.32
CA ASN A 171 -19.10 3.57 -13.50
C ASN A 171 -19.22 4.83 -12.63
N LEU A 172 -18.10 5.51 -12.35
CA LEU A 172 -18.09 6.79 -11.64
C LEU A 172 -18.42 7.99 -12.52
N ARG A 173 -18.47 7.84 -13.86
CA ARG A 173 -18.85 8.93 -14.78
C ARG A 173 -20.34 9.30 -14.76
N HIS A 174 -21.17 8.50 -14.10
CA HIS A 174 -22.60 8.78 -13.94
C HIS A 174 -22.91 9.65 -12.71
N VAL A 175 -21.92 10.01 -11.89
CA VAL A 175 -22.08 11.06 -10.88
C VAL A 175 -21.96 12.39 -11.59
N SER A 176 -23.10 12.92 -12.01
CA SER A 176 -23.19 14.25 -12.60
C SER A 176 -22.65 15.28 -11.59
N VAL A 177 -21.78 16.16 -12.08
CA VAL A 177 -21.08 17.21 -11.33
C VAL A 177 -21.97 18.32 -10.68
N PRO A 178 -23.31 18.46 -10.90
CA PRO A 178 -24.03 19.56 -10.24
C PRO A 178 -24.38 19.34 -8.76
N ASP A 179 -24.30 18.13 -8.22
CA ASP A 179 -24.81 17.86 -6.85
C ASP A 179 -23.73 17.89 -5.76
N ILE A 180 -22.60 18.54 -6.04
CA ILE A 180 -21.58 18.90 -5.05
C ILE A 180 -21.58 20.44 -4.91
N LEU A 181 -22.68 20.97 -4.40
CA LEU A 181 -22.77 22.30 -3.78
C LEU A 181 -23.45 22.16 -2.42
#